data_AF-A0A966R621-F1
#
_entry.id   AF-A0A966R621-F1
#
_cell.length_a   1.000
_cell.length_b   1.000
_cell.length_c   1.000
_cell.angle_alpha   90.00
_cell.angle_beta   90.00
_cell.angle_gamma   90.00
#
_symmetry.space_group_name_H-M   'P 1'
#
loop_
_entity.id
_entity.type
_entity.pdbx_description
1 polymer ?
#
loop_
_entity_poly.entity_id
_entity_poly.type
_entity_poly.pdbx_seq_one_letter_code
_entity_poly.pdbx_strand_id
1 'polypeptide(L)'
;MAGSFIIHAAIPAAILLALESLGVPSASRMLWLIGALAAASFAIQFGLLTVLQQTSCSGVKEFGGVLQGAAVGALLTGAFAWLPTALPWLRLLISQIFMRHRPLATPGEAAAERATLEAAGAVRAAEGVSAETVPVAGGISLEKPAYDLQTFAELRFAVSYMAAFAGAYGTGIGSLWATRCPAVA
;
A
#
# COMPACT_ATOMS: atom_id res chain seq x y z
N MET A 1 21.74 -2.37 0.10
CA MET A 1 20.36 -2.71 -0.31
C MET A 1 19.44 -3.03 0.86
N ALA A 2 19.81 -3.90 1.82
CA ALA A 2 18.97 -4.25 2.98
C ALA A 2 18.50 -3.04 3.83
N GLY A 3 19.35 -2.02 4.03
CA GLY A 3 18.97 -0.81 4.77
C GLY A 3 17.85 0.02 4.11
N SER A 4 17.80 0.07 2.78
CA SER A 4 16.74 0.80 2.06
C SER A 4 15.38 0.13 2.22
N PHE A 5 15.34 -1.20 2.25
CA PHE A 5 14.12 -1.98 2.45
C PHE A 5 13.51 -1.74 3.85
N ILE A 6 14.34 -1.76 4.90
CA ILE A 6 13.90 -1.51 6.28
C ILE A 6 13.37 -0.08 6.44
N ILE A 7 14.08 0.90 5.86
CA ILE A 7 13.67 2.31 5.89
C ILE A 7 12.33 2.49 5.17
N HIS A 8 12.14 1.94 3.97
CA HIS A 8 10.87 2.04 3.24
C HIS A 8 9.73 1.22 3.85
N ALA A 9 10.02 0.22 4.68
CA ALA A 9 9.01 -0.50 5.46
C ALA A 9 8.56 0.26 6.73
N ALA A 10 9.45 1.06 7.34
CA ALA A 10 9.16 1.83 8.55
C ALA A 10 8.48 3.19 8.28
N ILE A 11 8.79 3.82 7.15
CA ILE A 11 8.25 5.13 6.76
C ILE A 11 6.72 5.19 6.70
N PRO A 12 6.00 4.21 6.13
CA PRO A 12 4.54 4.25 6.09
C PRO A 12 3.91 4.32 7.47
N ALA A 13 4.49 3.62 8.47
CA ALA A 13 4.00 3.64 9.84
C ALA A 13 4.21 5.02 10.50
N ALA A 14 5.38 5.63 10.30
CA ALA A 14 5.68 6.96 10.83
C ALA A 14 4.80 8.05 10.18
N ILE A 15 4.60 7.98 8.86
CA ILE A 15 3.73 8.90 8.11
C ILE A 15 2.29 8.79 8.61
N LEU A 16 1.77 7.57 8.81
CA LEU A 16 0.40 7.37 9.29
C LEU A 16 0.18 7.94 10.68
N LEU A 17 1.12 7.72 11.62
CA LEU A 17 1.05 8.33 12.95
C LEU A 17 1.04 9.86 12.87
N ALA A 18 1.86 10.44 11.98
CA ALA A 18 1.88 11.88 11.76
C ALA A 18 0.53 12.39 11.20
N LEU A 19 -0.02 11.72 10.18
CA LEU A 19 -1.31 12.10 9.58
C LEU A 19 -2.47 11.97 10.57
N GLU A 20 -2.45 10.97 11.45
CA GLU A 20 -3.43 10.80 12.53
C GLU A 20 -3.33 11.94 13.55
N SER A 21 -2.12 12.31 13.97
CA SER A 21 -1.89 13.41 14.91
C SER A 21 -2.32 14.79 14.35
N LEU A 22 -2.30 14.94 13.02
CA LEU A 22 -2.70 16.17 12.32
C LEU A 22 -4.20 16.24 12.03
N GLY A 23 -4.99 15.23 12.44
CA GLY A 23 -6.45 15.22 12.25
C GLY A 23 -6.89 15.08 10.79
N VAL A 24 -6.05 14.50 9.91
CA VAL A 24 -6.38 14.36 8.49
C VAL A 24 -7.61 13.45 8.32
N PRO A 25 -8.66 13.92 7.61
CA PRO A 25 -9.88 13.14 7.38
C PRO A 25 -9.58 11.77 6.77
N SER A 26 -10.31 10.74 7.21
CA SER A 26 -10.15 9.36 6.73
C SER A 26 -10.29 9.25 5.20
N ALA A 27 -11.17 10.05 4.60
CA ALA A 27 -11.41 10.08 3.15
C ALA A 27 -10.18 10.52 2.33
N SER A 28 -9.34 11.42 2.85
CA SER A 28 -8.15 11.93 2.15
C SER A 28 -6.85 11.31 2.65
N ARG A 29 -6.89 10.56 3.76
CA ARG A 29 -5.72 9.97 4.43
C ARG A 29 -4.86 9.13 3.50
N MET A 30 -5.47 8.40 2.57
CA MET A 30 -4.73 7.55 1.62
C MET A 30 -3.97 8.36 0.58
N LEU A 31 -4.54 9.45 0.07
CA LEU A 31 -3.86 10.35 -0.87
C LEU A 31 -2.67 11.05 -0.19
N TRP A 32 -2.87 11.52 1.04
CA TRP A 32 -1.79 12.11 1.84
C TRP A 32 -0.69 11.09 2.17
N LEU A 33 -1.06 9.85 2.48
CA LEU A 33 -0.10 8.77 2.70
C LEU A 33 0.76 8.52 1.46
N ILE A 34 0.14 8.37 0.28
CA ILE A 34 0.85 8.14 -0.98
C ILE A 34 1.77 9.32 -1.31
N GLY A 35 1.28 10.56 -1.18
CA GLY A 35 2.07 11.76 -1.44
C GLY A 35 3.27 11.89 -0.49
N ALA A 36 3.05 11.67 0.81
CA ALA A 36 4.11 11.69 1.80
C ALA A 36 5.13 10.56 1.59
N LEU A 37 4.69 9.37 1.16
CA LEU A 37 5.57 8.26 0.81
C LEU A 37 6.46 8.60 -0.39
N ALA A 38 5.90 9.22 -1.44
CA ALA A 38 6.68 9.66 -2.58
C ALA A 38 7.71 10.72 -2.19
N ALA A 39 7.34 11.71 -1.37
CA ALA A 39 8.25 12.74 -0.89
C ALA A 39 9.38 12.18 0.00
N ALA A 40 9.05 11.28 0.94
CA ALA A 40 10.04 10.62 1.78
C ALA A 40 11.00 9.77 0.93
N SER A 41 10.47 9.01 -0.03
CA SER A 41 11.25 8.20 -0.96
C SER A 41 12.20 9.06 -1.80
N PHE A 42 11.74 10.22 -2.30
CA PHE A 42 12.60 11.19 -2.98
C PHE A 42 13.79 11.61 -2.12
N ALA A 43 13.54 12.03 -0.87
CA ALA A 43 14.59 12.51 0.03
C ALA A 43 15.64 11.42 0.33
N ILE A 44 15.18 10.18 0.53
CA ILE A 44 16.06 9.05 0.80
C ILE A 44 16.89 8.68 -0.42
N GLN A 45 16.26 8.57 -1.59
CA GLN A 45 16.96 8.22 -2.82
C GLN A 45 17.93 9.33 -3.22
N PHE A 46 17.55 10.59 -3.07
CA PHE A 46 18.44 11.72 -3.27
C PHE A 46 19.68 11.59 -2.38
N GLY A 47 19.51 11.39 -1.07
CA GLY A 47 20.62 11.20 -0.14
C GLY A 47 21.50 9.99 -0.48
N LEU A 48 20.90 8.84 -0.80
CA LEU A 48 21.63 7.62 -1.16
C LEU A 48 22.44 7.80 -2.45
N LEU A 49 21.85 8.38 -3.49
CA LEU A 49 22.52 8.61 -4.77
C LEU A 49 23.60 9.68 -4.67
N THR A 50 23.40 10.72 -3.84
CA THR A 50 24.45 11.70 -3.50
C THR A 50 25.65 11.03 -2.82
N VAL A 51 25.42 10.19 -1.81
CA VAL A 51 26.49 9.44 -1.12
C VAL A 51 27.20 8.49 -2.09
N LEU A 52 26.45 7.84 -2.99
CA LEU A 52 27.00 6.94 -3.99
C LEU A 52 27.93 7.69 -4.97
N GLN A 53 27.54 8.87 -5.45
CA GLN A 53 28.42 9.70 -6.27
C GLN A 53 29.64 10.21 -5.49
N GLN A 54 29.43 10.69 -4.26
CA GLN A 54 30.51 11.19 -3.42
C GLN A 54 31.59 10.13 -3.22
N THR A 55 31.19 8.88 -2.96
CA THR A 55 32.10 7.76 -2.71
C THR A 55 32.71 7.19 -3.99
N SER A 56 31.94 7.11 -5.08
CA SER A 56 32.41 6.49 -6.34
C SER A 56 33.21 7.43 -7.24
N CYS A 57 32.92 8.74 -7.18
CA CYS A 57 33.51 9.75 -8.06
C CYS A 57 34.37 10.79 -7.30
N SER A 58 34.65 10.57 -6.02
CA SER A 58 35.35 11.50 -5.12
C SER A 58 34.71 12.91 -5.11
N GLY A 59 33.38 12.95 -5.18
CA GLY A 59 32.62 14.19 -5.30
C GLY A 59 31.27 13.98 -5.99
N VAL A 60 30.32 14.88 -5.74
CA VAL A 60 29.08 14.96 -6.52
C VAL A 60 29.39 15.68 -7.84
N LYS A 61 29.49 14.92 -8.93
CA LYS A 61 29.90 15.43 -10.25
C LYS A 61 28.72 15.79 -11.16
N GLU A 62 27.57 15.17 -10.96
CA GLU A 62 26.38 15.39 -11.80
C GLU A 62 25.11 15.45 -10.94
N PHE A 63 24.84 16.63 -10.38
CA PHE A 63 23.68 16.83 -9.51
C PHE A 63 22.34 16.60 -10.23
N GLY A 64 22.28 16.91 -11.53
CA GLY A 64 21.09 16.66 -12.35
C GLY A 64 20.73 15.18 -12.43
N GLY A 65 21.71 14.30 -12.60
CA GLY A 65 21.51 12.85 -12.62
C GLY A 65 21.03 12.28 -11.28
N VAL A 66 21.55 12.81 -10.17
CA VAL A 66 21.07 12.47 -8.80
C VAL A 66 19.60 12.84 -8.64
N LEU A 67 19.23 14.06 -9.04
CA LEU A 67 17.87 14.57 -8.89
C LEU A 67 16.88 13.82 -9.79
N GLN A 68 17.26 13.51 -11.03
CA GLN A 68 16.47 12.68 -11.95
C GLN A 68 16.28 11.26 -11.41
N GLY A 69 17.35 10.61 -10.94
CA GLY A 69 17.29 9.27 -10.37
C GLY A 69 16.35 9.22 -9.16
N ALA A 70 16.47 10.19 -8.25
CA ALA A 70 15.59 10.31 -7.08
C ALA A 70 14.12 10.58 -7.47
N ALA A 71 13.88 11.45 -8.46
CA ALA A 71 12.53 11.75 -8.95
C ALA A 71 11.86 10.52 -9.59
N VAL A 72 12.59 9.78 -10.44
CA VAL A 72 12.08 8.56 -11.09
C VAL A 72 11.72 7.51 -10.03
N GLY A 73 12.59 7.28 -9.05
CA GLY A 73 12.28 6.30 -8.01
C GLY A 73 11.19 6.74 -7.03
N ALA A 74 11.04 8.04 -6.78
CA ALA A 74 9.91 8.59 -6.02
C ALA A 74 8.58 8.39 -6.75
N LEU A 75 8.56 8.63 -8.07
CA LEU A 75 7.39 8.38 -8.93
C LEU A 75 7.03 6.89 -8.96
N LEU A 76 8.02 6.00 -9.09
CA LEU A 76 7.81 4.56 -8.99
C LEU A 76 7.23 4.16 -7.63
N THR A 77 7.74 4.74 -6.54
CA THR A 77 7.22 4.49 -5.19
C THR A 77 5.77 4.93 -5.06
N GLY A 78 5.42 6.13 -5.53
CA GLY A 78 4.05 6.64 -5.53
C GLY A 78 3.11 5.78 -6.36
N ALA A 79 3.52 5.38 -7.57
CA ALA A 79 2.73 4.53 -8.46
C ALA A 79 2.44 3.15 -7.84
N PHE A 80 3.47 2.50 -7.27
CA PHE A 80 3.31 1.20 -6.62
C PHE A 80 2.51 1.30 -5.31
N ALA A 81 2.70 2.37 -4.53
CA ALA A 81 1.90 2.66 -3.35
C ALA A 81 0.42 2.88 -3.70
N TRP A 82 0.12 3.38 -4.90
CA TRP A 82 -1.25 3.56 -5.36
C TRP A 82 -1.92 2.26 -5.81
N LEU A 83 -1.17 1.28 -6.34
CA LEU A 83 -1.73 0.05 -6.90
C LEU A 83 -2.72 -0.70 -5.98
N PRO A 84 -2.46 -0.92 -4.68
CA PRO A 84 -3.40 -1.59 -3.79
C PRO A 84 -4.73 -0.84 -3.59
N THR A 85 -4.73 0.48 -3.80
CA THR A 85 -5.94 1.32 -3.73
C THR A 85 -6.80 1.19 -4.98
N ALA A 86 -6.17 1.02 -6.15
CA ALA A 86 -6.85 0.90 -7.44
C ALA A 86 -7.25 -0.56 -7.75
N LEU A 87 -6.53 -1.54 -7.21
CA LEU A 87 -6.69 -2.96 -7.50
C LEU A 87 -7.03 -3.74 -6.20
N PRO A 88 -8.33 -3.93 -5.90
CA PRO A 88 -8.76 -4.62 -4.67
C PRO A 88 -8.18 -6.03 -4.54
N TRP A 89 -8.02 -6.76 -5.64
CA TRP A 89 -7.44 -8.11 -5.62
C TRP A 89 -5.98 -8.11 -5.14
N LEU A 90 -5.20 -7.06 -5.47
CA LEU A 90 -3.80 -6.96 -5.07
C LEU A 90 -3.67 -6.69 -3.57
N ARG A 91 -4.53 -5.81 -3.03
CA ARG A 91 -4.67 -5.62 -1.57
C ARG A 91 -4.95 -6.94 -0.87
N LEU A 92 -5.94 -7.69 -1.36
CA LEU A 92 -6.35 -8.96 -0.77
C LEU A 92 -5.25 -10.03 -0.85
N LEU A 93 -4.55 -10.13 -1.99
CA LEU A 93 -3.43 -11.05 -2.16
C LEU A 93 -2.31 -10.78 -1.15
N ILE A 94 -1.90 -9.52 -1.01
CA ILE A 94 -0.85 -9.15 -0.04
C ILE A 94 -1.34 -9.39 1.40
N SER A 95 -2.60 -9.07 1.69
CA SER A 95 -3.21 -9.35 2.99
C SER A 95 -3.20 -10.85 3.30
N GLN A 96 -3.55 -11.72 2.36
CA GLN A 96 -3.54 -13.17 2.55
C GLN A 96 -2.14 -13.74 2.85
N ILE A 97 -1.10 -13.18 2.23
CA ILE A 97 0.28 -13.66 2.41
C ILE A 97 0.81 -13.28 3.81
N PHE A 98 0.49 -12.10 4.30
CA PHE A 98 1.15 -11.51 5.47
C PHE A 98 0.25 -11.29 6.69
N MET A 99 -1.07 -11.40 6.54
CA MET A 99 -2.05 -11.21 7.61
C MET A 99 -3.05 -12.37 7.65
N ARG A 100 -3.65 -12.60 8.83
CA ARG A 100 -4.83 -13.51 8.94
C ARG A 100 -6.05 -12.81 8.35
N HIS A 101 -6.16 -12.79 7.02
CA HIS A 101 -7.34 -12.30 6.33
C HIS A 101 -8.52 -13.25 6.55
N ARG A 102 -9.68 -12.72 6.93
CA ARG A 102 -10.95 -13.43 6.83
C ARG A 102 -11.64 -12.92 5.56
N PRO A 103 -12.07 -13.81 4.64
CA PRO A 103 -12.76 -13.38 3.43
C PRO A 103 -14.01 -12.58 3.83
N LEU A 104 -14.10 -11.35 3.32
CA LEU A 104 -15.19 -10.42 3.59
C LEU A 104 -16.09 -10.35 2.36
N ALA A 105 -17.38 -10.60 2.55
CA ALA A 105 -18.38 -10.16 1.60
C ALA A 105 -18.48 -8.63 1.64
N THR A 106 -18.57 -7.97 0.50
CA THR A 106 -18.85 -6.53 0.46
C THR A 106 -20.23 -6.25 1.10
N PRO A 107 -20.50 -5.05 1.63
CA PRO A 107 -21.79 -4.73 2.23
C PRO A 107 -22.98 -4.95 1.26
N GLY A 108 -22.77 -4.76 -0.04
CA GLY A 108 -23.76 -5.02 -1.08
C GLY A 108 -24.00 -6.51 -1.33
N GLU A 109 -22.93 -7.32 -1.36
CA GLU A 109 -23.04 -8.79 -1.43
C GLU A 109 -23.69 -9.36 -0.17
N ALA A 110 -23.31 -8.87 1.02
CA ALA A 110 -23.93 -9.27 2.28
C ALA A 110 -25.41 -8.88 2.36
N ALA A 111 -25.80 -7.73 1.79
CA ALA A 111 -27.20 -7.30 1.73
C ALA A 111 -28.02 -8.11 0.72
N ALA A 112 -27.45 -8.39 -0.46
CA ALA A 112 -28.07 -9.25 -1.46
C ALA A 112 -28.22 -10.68 -0.94
N GLU A 113 -27.20 -11.20 -0.25
CA GLU A 113 -27.19 -12.54 0.31
C GLU A 113 -28.14 -12.66 1.49
N ARG A 114 -28.22 -11.65 2.39
CA ARG A 114 -29.26 -11.55 3.42
C ARG A 114 -30.66 -11.51 2.80
N ALA A 115 -30.87 -10.73 1.74
CA ALA A 115 -32.17 -10.68 1.06
C ALA A 115 -32.55 -12.03 0.43
N THR A 116 -31.60 -12.76 -0.17
CA THR A 116 -31.84 -14.12 -0.67
C THR A 116 -32.05 -15.14 0.45
N LEU A 117 -31.35 -15.02 1.58
CA LEU A 117 -31.53 -15.89 2.74
C LEU A 117 -32.86 -15.64 3.45
N GLU A 118 -33.29 -14.38 3.55
CA GLU A 118 -34.62 -14.01 4.04
C GLU A 118 -35.72 -14.52 3.11
N ALA A 119 -35.55 -14.39 1.79
CA ALA A 119 -36.47 -14.95 0.82
C ALA A 119 -36.51 -16.49 0.88
N ALA A 120 -35.36 -17.16 0.96
CA ALA A 120 -35.27 -18.61 1.08
C ALA A 120 -35.81 -19.13 2.42
N GLY A 121 -35.59 -18.40 3.51
CA GLY A 121 -36.13 -18.69 4.84
C GLY A 121 -37.65 -18.50 4.89
N ALA A 122 -38.19 -17.48 4.22
CA ALA A 122 -39.63 -17.28 4.08
C ALA A 122 -40.28 -18.42 3.25
N VAL A 123 -39.61 -18.87 2.18
CA VAL A 123 -40.05 -20.03 1.38
C VAL A 123 -39.99 -21.32 2.20
N ARG A 124 -38.91 -21.57 2.95
CA ARG A 124 -38.80 -22.76 3.82
C ARG A 124 -39.74 -22.74 5.02
N ALA A 125 -40.04 -21.57 5.58
CA ALA A 125 -41.06 -21.41 6.62
C ALA A 125 -42.46 -21.70 6.09
N ALA A 126 -42.75 -21.36 4.83
CA ALA A 126 -43.98 -21.75 4.15
C ALA A 126 -44.04 -23.27 3.86
N GLU A 127 -42.88 -23.93 3.71
CA GLU A 127 -42.74 -25.38 3.50
C GLU A 127 -42.52 -26.19 4.80
N GLY A 128 -42.55 -25.54 5.98
CA GLY A 128 -42.48 -26.22 7.29
C GLY A 128 -41.10 -26.79 7.67
N VAL A 129 -40.02 -26.41 6.97
CA VAL A 129 -38.66 -26.91 7.24
C VAL A 129 -37.89 -25.92 8.13
N SER A 130 -37.42 -26.41 9.28
CA SER A 130 -36.67 -25.63 10.27
C SER A 130 -35.44 -24.93 9.68
N ALA A 131 -35.29 -23.64 9.98
CA ALA A 131 -34.20 -22.78 9.55
C ALA A 131 -32.92 -23.10 10.35
N GLU A 132 -32.22 -24.15 9.97
CA GLU A 132 -30.83 -24.33 10.39
C GLU A 132 -29.99 -23.20 9.79
N THR A 133 -29.26 -22.47 10.63
CA THR A 133 -28.46 -21.29 10.23
C THR A 133 -27.43 -21.69 9.18
N VAL A 134 -27.73 -21.39 7.91
CA VAL A 134 -26.82 -21.65 6.79
C VAL A 134 -25.65 -20.66 6.90
N PRO A 135 -24.40 -21.13 7.06
CA PRO A 135 -23.25 -20.26 6.96
C PRO A 135 -23.24 -19.61 5.57
N VAL A 136 -23.20 -18.28 5.53
CA VAL A 136 -22.95 -17.46 4.34
C VAL A 136 -21.81 -18.09 3.56
N ALA A 137 -22.05 -18.42 2.29
CA ALA A 137 -21.12 -19.24 1.51
C ALA A 137 -19.88 -18.41 1.15
N GLY A 138 -18.90 -18.38 2.06
CA GLY A 138 -17.54 -17.91 1.77
C GLY A 138 -17.02 -16.73 2.60
N GLY A 139 -17.75 -16.17 3.56
CA GLY A 139 -17.21 -15.06 4.36
C GLY A 139 -18.02 -14.67 5.60
N ILE A 140 -17.37 -13.95 6.51
CA ILE A 140 -18.04 -13.32 7.66
C ILE A 140 -18.56 -11.96 7.20
N SER A 141 -19.87 -11.75 7.23
CA SER A 141 -20.47 -10.44 7.02
C SER A 141 -20.10 -9.52 8.19
N LEU A 142 -19.30 -8.48 7.94
CA LEU A 142 -19.00 -7.44 8.92
C LEU A 142 -19.93 -6.25 8.75
N GLU A 143 -20.25 -5.59 9.86
CA GLU A 143 -20.87 -4.27 9.82
C GLU A 143 -19.93 -3.26 9.13
N LYS A 144 -20.50 -2.26 8.44
CA LYS A 144 -19.75 -1.27 7.66
C LYS A 144 -18.55 -0.66 8.39
N PRO A 145 -18.64 -0.26 9.68
CA PRO A 145 -17.49 0.29 10.42
C PRO A 145 -16.35 -0.72 10.58
N ALA A 146 -16.66 -1.99 10.83
CA ALA A 146 -15.66 -3.05 10.97
C ALA A 146 -15.03 -3.44 9.62
N TYR A 147 -15.83 -3.42 8.54
CA TYR A 147 -15.36 -3.60 7.17
C TYR A 147 -14.38 -2.49 6.75
N ASP A 148 -14.71 -1.24 7.03
CA ASP A 148 -13.89 -0.07 6.69
C ASP A 148 -12.55 -0.11 7.45
N LEU A 149 -12.58 -0.52 8.73
CA LEU A 149 -11.40 -0.62 9.58
C LEU A 149 -10.46 -1.75 9.14
N GLN A 150 -11.00 -2.92 8.79
CA GLN A 150 -10.21 -4.01 8.22
C GLN A 150 -9.64 -3.61 6.85
N THR A 151 -10.44 -3.02 5.98
CA THR A 151 -10.01 -2.56 4.65
C THR A 151 -8.88 -1.53 4.75
N PHE A 152 -8.97 -0.61 5.71
CA PHE A 152 -7.90 0.36 5.96
C PHE A 152 -6.60 -0.31 6.44
N ALA A 153 -6.68 -1.29 7.35
CA ALA A 153 -5.51 -2.04 7.81
C ALA A 153 -4.84 -2.83 6.66
N GLU A 154 -5.65 -3.46 5.80
CA GLU A 154 -5.18 -4.18 4.61
C GLU A 154 -4.54 -3.26 3.59
N LEU A 155 -5.17 -2.12 3.30
CA LEU A 155 -4.60 -1.12 2.41
C LEU A 155 -3.29 -0.58 2.97
N ARG A 156 -3.24 -0.21 4.25
CA ARG A 156 -2.02 0.25 4.91
C ARG A 156 -0.88 -0.75 4.71
N PHE A 157 -1.12 -2.03 4.96
CA PHE A 157 -0.09 -3.04 4.84
C PHE A 157 0.35 -3.23 3.38
N ALA A 158 -0.61 -3.34 2.45
CA ALA A 158 -0.34 -3.52 1.04
C ALA A 158 0.41 -2.33 0.41
N VAL A 159 0.02 -1.10 0.76
CA VAL A 159 0.69 0.15 0.34
C VAL A 159 2.13 0.15 0.84
N SER A 160 2.34 -0.20 2.12
CA SER A 160 3.68 -0.25 2.73
C SER A 160 4.57 -1.28 2.05
N TYR A 161 4.04 -2.47 1.78
CA TYR A 161 4.75 -3.55 1.10
C TYR A 161 5.16 -3.15 -0.32
N MET A 162 4.21 -2.61 -1.10
CA MET A 162 4.47 -2.19 -2.47
C MET A 162 5.42 -0.99 -2.53
N ALA A 163 5.32 -0.04 -1.59
CA ALA A 163 6.27 1.06 -1.47
C ALA A 163 7.68 0.59 -1.10
N ALA A 164 7.83 -0.40 -0.22
CA ALA A 164 9.13 -0.99 0.12
C ALA A 164 9.76 -1.73 -1.07
N PHE A 165 8.96 -2.49 -1.81
CA PHE A 165 9.40 -3.13 -3.05
C PHE A 165 9.86 -2.09 -4.07
N ALA A 166 9.03 -1.07 -4.33
CA ALA A 166 9.36 0.00 -5.27
C ALA A 166 10.57 0.84 -4.85
N GLY A 167 10.76 1.11 -3.55
CA GLY A 167 11.93 1.84 -3.05
C GLY A 167 13.24 1.08 -3.29
N ALA A 168 13.22 -0.24 -3.12
CA ALA A 168 14.38 -1.10 -3.41
C ALA A 168 14.73 -1.11 -4.91
N TYR A 169 13.74 -1.31 -5.79
CA TYR A 169 13.94 -1.29 -7.24
C TYR A 169 14.27 0.12 -7.76
N GLY A 170 13.64 1.16 -7.21
CA GLY A 170 13.88 2.56 -7.55
C GLY A 170 15.31 2.99 -7.22
N THR A 171 15.85 2.55 -6.08
CA THR A 171 17.27 2.77 -5.75
C THR A 171 18.20 2.07 -6.76
N GLY A 172 17.86 0.85 -7.18
CA GLY A 172 18.61 0.10 -8.19
C GLY A 172 18.62 0.80 -9.55
N ILE A 173 17.45 1.22 -10.03
CA ILE A 173 17.30 1.95 -11.29
C ILE A 173 18.03 3.30 -11.20
N GLY A 174 17.82 4.08 -10.13
CA GLY A 174 18.47 5.36 -9.87
C GLY A 174 20.01 5.29 -9.87
N SER A 175 20.58 4.17 -9.42
CA SER A 175 22.02 3.97 -9.42
C SER A 175 22.65 3.93 -10.82
N LEU A 176 21.87 3.61 -11.87
CA LEU A 176 22.34 3.63 -13.26
C LEU A 176 22.68 5.03 -13.77
N TRP A 177 22.04 6.07 -13.21
CA TRP A 177 22.37 7.47 -13.50
C TRP A 177 23.43 8.01 -12.54
N ALA A 178 23.34 7.68 -11.24
CA ALA A 178 24.27 8.21 -10.24
C ALA A 178 25.69 7.63 -10.33
N THR A 179 25.89 6.45 -10.91
CA THR A 179 27.24 5.85 -11.06
C THR A 179 28.03 6.42 -12.24
N ARG A 180 27.46 7.32 -13.04
CA ARG A 180 28.20 8.03 -14.07
C ARG A 180 29.10 9.05 -13.39
N CYS A 181 30.40 8.85 -13.51
CA CYS A 181 31.42 9.83 -13.15
C CYS A 181 31.87 10.53 -14.43
N PRO A 182 31.17 11.58 -14.90
CA PRO A 182 31.66 12.34 -16.04
C PRO A 182 33.07 12.85 -15.73
N ALA A 183 33.97 12.72 -16.71
CA ALA A 183 35.29 13.33 -16.62
C ALA A 183 35.08 14.83 -16.43
N VAL A 184 35.68 15.38 -15.37
CA VAL A 184 35.58 16.79 -15.03
C VAL A 184 36.09 17.59 -16.24
N ALA A 185 35.27 18.50 -16.77
CA ALA A 185 35.72 19.52 -17.72
C ALA A 185 36.48 20.62 -16.98
#